data_AF-A0A2M6USR7-F1
#
_entry.id   AF-A0A2M6USR7-F1
#
_cell.length_a   1.000
_cell.length_b   1.000
_cell.length_c   1.000
_cell.angle_alpha   90.00
_cell.angle_beta   90.00
_cell.angle_gamma   90.00
#
_symmetry.space_group_name_H-M   'P 1'
#
loop_
_entity.id
_entity.type
_entity.pdbx_description
1 polymer ?
#
loop_
_entity_poly.entity_id
_entity_poly.type
_entity_poly.pdbx_seq_one_letter_code
_entity_poly.pdbx_strand_id
1 'polypeptide(L)'
;MNKVLITTLLLCTGLITAGCEKTYSVAELKKNPKLMEEWIAKCGLAGTSKNCENLRLAQLELEKEYEAKAEERAREDDERYRKVMEKAKAEMEARLKKMDAETQKILEKQRAETRAEEERRAKERAQNND
;
A
#
# COMPACT_ATOMS: atom_id res chain seq x y z
N MET A 1 57.76 -43.65 -25.61
CA MET A 1 56.45 -43.70 -24.93
C MET A 1 56.23 -42.54 -23.92
N ASN A 2 56.82 -41.35 -24.12
CA ASN A 2 56.61 -40.20 -23.19
C ASN A 2 55.66 -39.12 -23.73
N LYS A 3 55.37 -39.10 -25.04
CA LYS A 3 54.57 -38.05 -25.68
C LYS A 3 53.07 -38.14 -25.33
N VAL A 4 52.56 -39.36 -25.14
CA VAL A 4 51.15 -39.62 -24.80
C VAL A 4 50.82 -39.22 -23.35
N LEU A 5 51.78 -39.37 -22.44
CA LEU A 5 51.61 -38.99 -21.02
C LEU A 5 51.58 -37.46 -20.84
N ILE A 6 52.39 -36.72 -21.61
CA ILE A 6 52.42 -35.26 -21.54
C ILE A 6 51.12 -34.66 -22.09
N THR A 7 50.57 -35.21 -23.17
CA THR A 7 49.29 -34.74 -23.73
C THR A 7 48.12 -35.07 -22.81
N THR A 8 48.11 -36.24 -22.16
CA THR A 8 47.07 -36.56 -21.16
C THR A 8 47.16 -35.67 -19.92
N LEU A 9 48.37 -35.37 -19.42
CA LEU A 9 48.53 -34.43 -18.30
C LEU A 9 48.00 -33.03 -18.62
N LEU A 10 48.30 -32.50 -19.81
CA LEU A 10 47.86 -31.17 -20.26
C LEU A 10 46.33 -31.10 -20.47
N LEU A 11 45.71 -32.17 -20.96
CA LEU A 11 44.26 -32.30 -21.07
C LEU A 11 43.58 -32.33 -19.68
N CYS A 12 44.21 -32.99 -18.69
CA CYS A 12 43.70 -33.01 -17.32
C CYS A 12 43.76 -31.63 -16.64
N THR A 13 44.80 -30.82 -16.87
CA THR A 13 44.86 -29.44 -16.33
C THR A 13 43.85 -28.51 -17.01
N GLY A 14 43.58 -28.70 -18.30
CA GLY A 14 42.52 -27.96 -19.01
C GLY A 14 41.11 -28.31 -18.53
N LEU A 15 40.84 -29.58 -18.24
CA LEU A 15 39.53 -30.05 -17.75
C LEU A 15 39.15 -29.54 -16.36
N ILE A 16 40.12 -29.19 -15.50
CA ILE A 16 39.85 -28.63 -14.17
C ILE A 16 39.22 -27.22 -14.27
N THR A 17 39.47 -26.49 -15.36
CA THR A 17 38.87 -25.16 -15.58
C THR A 17 37.41 -25.19 -16.03
N ALA A 18 36.89 -26.35 -16.46
CA ALA A 18 35.49 -26.49 -16.89
C ALA A 18 34.49 -26.71 -15.73
N GLY A 19 34.96 -26.73 -14.47
CA GLY A 19 34.13 -26.97 -13.28
C GLY A 19 34.04 -25.81 -12.28
N CYS A 20 34.73 -24.68 -12.51
CA CYS A 20 34.60 -23.51 -11.65
C CYS A 20 33.43 -22.64 -12.10
N GLU A 21 32.21 -22.98 -11.63
CA GLU A 21 31.08 -22.07 -11.75
C GLU A 21 31.45 -20.72 -11.12
N LYS A 22 31.29 -19.62 -11.88
CA LYS A 22 31.53 -18.27 -11.37
C LYS A 22 30.71 -18.07 -10.09
N THR A 23 31.37 -17.66 -9.00
CA THR A 23 30.66 -17.24 -7.80
C THR A 23 30.16 -15.81 -8.01
N TYR A 24 28.84 -15.63 -8.03
CA TYR A 24 28.17 -14.34 -8.13
C TYR A 24 27.96 -13.75 -6.74
N SER A 25 28.23 -12.46 -6.62
CA SER A 25 27.92 -11.70 -5.41
C SER A 25 26.41 -11.48 -5.24
N VAL A 26 26.00 -11.20 -4.00
CA VAL A 26 24.62 -10.79 -3.66
C VAL A 26 24.17 -9.59 -4.51
N ALA A 27 25.06 -8.60 -4.69
CA ALA A 27 24.75 -7.40 -5.46
C ALA A 27 24.57 -7.67 -6.97
N GLU A 28 25.36 -8.59 -7.56
CA GLU A 28 25.19 -9.01 -8.96
C GLU A 28 23.84 -9.72 -9.16
N LEU A 29 23.47 -10.59 -8.23
CA LEU A 29 22.19 -11.31 -8.27
C LEU A 29 21.00 -10.35 -8.16
N LYS A 30 21.00 -9.41 -7.19
CA LYS A 30 19.92 -8.42 -7.01
C LYS A 30 19.72 -7.52 -8.23
N LYS A 31 20.80 -7.14 -8.93
CA LYS A 31 20.74 -6.21 -10.07
C LYS A 31 20.30 -6.87 -11.37
N ASN A 32 20.41 -8.19 -11.49
CA ASN A 32 20.14 -8.90 -12.73
C ASN A 32 19.03 -9.95 -12.55
N PRO A 33 17.78 -9.61 -12.88
CA PRO A 33 16.63 -10.51 -12.72
C PRO A 33 16.79 -11.83 -13.46
N LYS A 34 17.36 -11.81 -14.68
CA LYS A 34 17.55 -13.03 -15.48
C LYS A 34 18.55 -13.97 -14.83
N LEU A 35 19.63 -13.42 -14.27
CA LEU A 35 20.62 -14.21 -13.53
C LEU A 35 20.00 -14.80 -12.26
N MET A 36 19.19 -14.01 -11.56
CA MET A 36 18.48 -14.48 -10.37
C MET A 36 17.52 -15.63 -10.71
N GLU A 37 16.71 -15.51 -11.76
CA GLU A 37 15.81 -16.58 -12.23
C GLU A 37 16.55 -17.86 -12.62
N GLU A 38 17.66 -17.73 -13.35
CA GLU A 38 18.51 -18.87 -13.71
C GLU A 38 19.02 -19.60 -12.46
N TRP A 39 19.51 -18.85 -11.48
CA TRP A 39 20.01 -19.43 -10.23
C TRP A 39 18.89 -19.96 -9.34
N ILE A 40 17.69 -19.38 -9.35
CA ILE A 40 16.51 -19.96 -8.68
C ILE A 40 16.22 -21.36 -9.25
N ALA A 41 16.23 -21.50 -10.58
CA ALA A 41 16.02 -22.79 -11.24
C ALA A 41 17.15 -23.78 -10.92
N LYS A 42 18.41 -23.35 -10.92
CA LYS A 42 19.58 -24.19 -10.61
C LYS A 42 19.62 -24.64 -9.15
N CYS A 43 19.28 -23.75 -8.22
CA CYS A 43 19.33 -24.03 -6.80
C CYS A 43 18.14 -24.87 -6.33
N GLY A 44 16.97 -24.71 -6.96
CA GLY A 44 15.74 -25.36 -6.51
C GLY A 44 15.51 -25.12 -5.00
N LEU A 45 15.00 -26.14 -4.30
CA LEU A 45 14.77 -26.05 -2.85
C LEU A 45 16.03 -26.32 -2.02
N ALA A 46 16.90 -27.21 -2.49
CA ALA A 46 17.97 -27.82 -1.68
C ALA A 46 19.40 -27.53 -2.18
N GLY A 47 19.58 -26.65 -3.17
CA GLY A 47 20.91 -26.31 -3.69
C GLY A 47 21.78 -25.66 -2.61
N THR A 48 23.00 -26.18 -2.45
CA THR A 48 23.95 -25.79 -1.40
C THR A 48 25.20 -25.10 -1.92
N SER A 49 25.27 -24.79 -3.22
CA SER A 49 26.42 -24.06 -3.78
C SER A 49 26.51 -22.65 -3.18
N LYS A 50 27.70 -22.04 -3.23
CA LYS A 50 27.88 -20.68 -2.73
C LYS A 50 26.96 -19.67 -3.42
N ASN A 51 26.67 -19.89 -4.70
CA ASN A 51 25.70 -19.10 -5.45
C ASN A 51 24.27 -19.25 -4.93
N CYS A 52 23.88 -20.43 -4.46
CA CYS A 52 22.57 -20.64 -3.83
C CYS A 52 22.46 -19.96 -2.46
N GLU A 53 23.54 -19.89 -1.69
CA GLU A 53 23.57 -19.08 -0.46
C GLU A 53 23.43 -17.59 -0.79
N ASN A 54 24.22 -17.09 -1.74
CA ASN A 54 24.18 -15.69 -2.16
C ASN A 54 22.83 -15.31 -2.78
N LEU A 55 22.18 -16.24 -3.50
CA LEU A 55 20.83 -16.07 -4.02
C LEU A 55 19.81 -15.90 -2.90
N ARG A 56 19.82 -16.77 -1.89
CA ARG A 56 18.88 -16.68 -0.75
C ARG A 56 19.07 -15.37 0.01
N LEU A 57 20.32 -14.95 0.21
CA LEU A 57 20.62 -13.64 0.81
C LEU A 57 20.12 -12.48 -0.07
N ALA A 58 20.33 -12.55 -1.39
CA ALA A 58 19.84 -11.56 -2.34
C ALA A 58 18.31 -11.43 -2.30
N GLN A 59 17.59 -12.56 -2.27
CA GLN A 59 16.13 -12.58 -2.16
C GLN A 59 15.65 -11.97 -0.85
N LEU A 60 16.27 -12.34 0.28
CA LEU A 60 15.91 -11.81 1.60
C LEU A 60 16.15 -10.30 1.70
N GLU A 61 17.26 -9.79 1.16
CA GLU A 61 17.50 -8.34 1.12
C GLU A 61 16.48 -7.61 0.25
N LEU A 62 16.13 -8.19 -0.91
CA LEU A 62 15.16 -7.59 -1.82
C LEU A 62 13.74 -7.58 -1.20
N GLU A 63 13.37 -8.64 -0.50
CA GLU A 63 12.12 -8.73 0.26
C GLU A 63 12.03 -7.62 1.31
N LYS A 64 13.07 -7.43 2.13
CA LYS A 64 13.13 -6.33 3.10
C LYS A 64 13.02 -4.94 2.46
N GLU A 65 13.65 -4.74 1.30
CA GLU A 65 13.53 -3.48 0.55
C GLU A 65 12.09 -3.25 0.05
N TYR A 66 11.41 -4.30 -0.40
CA TYR A 66 10.01 -4.21 -0.81
C TYR A 66 9.08 -3.96 0.37
N GLU A 67 9.29 -4.62 1.51
CA GLU A 67 8.53 -4.42 2.74
C GLU A 67 8.68 -2.99 3.25
N ALA A 68 9.90 -2.45 3.32
CA ALA A 68 10.13 -1.08 3.75
C ALA A 68 9.39 -0.06 2.87
N LYS A 69 9.41 -0.25 1.55
CA LYS A 69 8.66 0.58 0.59
C LYS A 69 7.14 0.37 0.68
N ALA A 70 6.68 -0.81 1.08
CA ALA A 70 5.26 -1.07 1.31
C ALA A 70 4.78 -0.36 2.58
N GLU A 71 5.56 -0.40 3.65
CA GLU A 71 5.27 0.29 4.91
C GLU A 71 5.27 1.83 4.73
N GLU A 72 6.20 2.37 3.96
CA GLU A 72 6.20 3.80 3.60
C GLU A 72 4.91 4.20 2.86
N ARG A 73 4.54 3.47 1.79
CA ARG A 73 3.30 3.73 1.05
C ARG A 73 2.06 3.58 1.94
N ALA A 74 2.02 2.58 2.82
CA ALA A 74 0.92 2.39 3.75
C ALA A 74 0.77 3.57 4.73
N ARG A 75 1.89 4.14 5.22
CA ARG A 75 1.88 5.34 6.07
C ARG A 75 1.37 6.57 5.33
N GLU A 76 1.83 6.80 4.10
CA GLU A 76 1.34 7.90 3.27
C GLU A 76 -0.16 7.77 2.96
N ASP A 77 -0.61 6.55 2.70
CA ASP A 77 -2.02 6.23 2.45
C ASP A 77 -2.89 6.48 3.68
N ASP A 78 -2.45 6.06 4.88
CA ASP A 78 -3.16 6.32 6.14
C ASP A 78 -3.26 7.82 6.43
N GLU A 79 -2.15 8.57 6.26
CA GLU A 79 -2.14 10.01 6.49
C GLU A 79 -3.09 10.73 5.51
N ARG A 80 -3.08 10.34 4.23
CA ARG A 80 -4.00 10.87 3.23
C ARG A 80 -5.44 10.56 3.59
N TYR A 81 -5.74 9.31 3.96
CA TYR A 81 -7.09 8.88 4.32
C TYR A 81 -7.60 9.66 5.53
N ARG A 82 -6.78 9.81 6.57
CA ARG A 82 -7.10 10.61 7.76
C ARG A 82 -7.46 12.05 7.42
N LYS A 83 -6.66 12.71 6.58
CA LYS A 83 -6.94 14.10 6.15
C LYS A 83 -8.26 14.21 5.38
N VAL A 84 -8.55 13.25 4.49
CA VAL A 84 -9.81 13.21 3.74
C VAL A 84 -11.00 13.01 4.68
N MET A 85 -10.89 12.08 5.64
CA MET A 85 -11.96 11.78 6.59
C MET A 85 -12.23 12.94 7.56
N GLU A 86 -11.18 13.58 8.08
CA GLU A 86 -11.30 14.78 8.93
C GLU A 86 -11.99 15.92 8.17
N LYS A 87 -11.60 16.16 6.91
CA LYS A 87 -12.24 17.17 6.07
C LYS A 87 -13.71 16.83 5.80
N ALA A 88 -14.02 15.59 5.42
CA ALA A 88 -15.38 15.14 5.16
C ALA A 88 -16.27 15.27 6.41
N LYS A 89 -15.73 14.94 7.59
CA LYS A 89 -16.41 15.11 8.88
C LYS A 89 -16.70 16.58 9.16
N ALA A 90 -15.71 17.46 9.00
CA ALA A 90 -15.89 18.90 9.21
C ALA A 90 -16.94 19.50 8.24
N GLU A 91 -16.92 19.10 6.97
CA GLU A 91 -17.91 19.53 5.98
C GLU A 91 -19.33 19.03 6.32
N MET A 92 -19.44 17.77 6.75
CA MET A 92 -20.72 17.19 7.20
C MET A 92 -21.26 17.91 8.44
N GLU A 93 -20.43 18.15 9.46
CA GLU A 93 -20.83 18.89 10.66
C GLU A 93 -21.27 20.32 10.32
N ALA A 94 -20.56 21.01 9.42
CA ALA A 94 -20.95 22.34 8.97
C ALA A 94 -22.31 22.32 8.23
N ARG A 95 -22.55 21.29 7.41
CA ARG A 95 -23.83 21.12 6.71
C ARG A 95 -24.97 20.82 7.69
N LEU A 96 -24.75 19.95 8.66
CA LEU A 96 -25.74 19.62 9.69
C LEU A 96 -26.11 20.86 10.51
N LYS A 97 -25.13 21.66 10.95
CA LYS A 97 -25.39 22.91 11.66
C LYS A 97 -26.22 23.90 10.85
N LYS A 98 -25.99 23.99 9.53
CA LYS A 98 -26.80 24.84 8.64
C LYS A 98 -28.24 24.33 8.54
N MET A 99 -28.41 23.02 8.33
CA MET A 99 -29.73 22.39 8.27
C MET A 99 -30.51 22.56 9.58
N ASP A 100 -29.85 22.40 10.73
CA ASP A 100 -30.47 22.61 12.04
C ASP A 100 -30.92 24.07 12.19
N ALA A 101 -30.06 25.03 11.85
CA ALA A 101 -30.41 26.45 11.92
C ALA A 101 -31.57 26.83 10.99
N GLU A 102 -31.60 26.29 9.77
CA GLU A 102 -32.71 26.48 8.83
C GLU A 102 -34.01 25.85 9.34
N THR A 103 -33.91 24.63 9.88
CA THR A 103 -35.06 23.91 10.45
C THR A 103 -35.67 24.69 11.62
N GLN A 104 -34.84 25.22 12.52
CA GLN A 104 -35.32 26.06 13.62
C GLN A 104 -36.03 27.32 13.12
N LYS A 105 -35.47 28.02 12.12
CA LYS A 105 -36.14 29.19 11.53
C LYS A 105 -37.49 28.86 10.92
N ILE A 106 -37.61 27.72 10.24
CA ILE A 106 -38.87 27.26 9.66
C ILE A 106 -39.89 26.97 10.78
N LEU A 107 -39.48 26.26 11.82
CA LEU A 107 -40.33 25.93 12.96
C LEU A 107 -40.78 27.19 13.72
N GLU A 108 -39.89 28.16 13.92
CA GLU A 108 -40.23 29.44 14.54
C GLU A 108 -41.24 30.23 13.72
N LYS A 109 -41.05 30.28 12.39
CA LYS A 109 -41.99 30.92 11.47
C LYS A 109 -43.37 30.25 11.53
N GLN A 110 -43.41 28.93 11.46
CA GLN A 110 -44.66 28.17 11.57
C GLN A 110 -45.36 28.43 12.90
N ARG A 111 -44.63 28.42 14.03
CA ARG A 111 -45.20 28.74 15.36
C ARG A 111 -45.72 30.18 15.44
N ALA A 112 -45.07 31.13 14.79
CA ALA A 112 -45.54 32.52 14.74
C ALA A 112 -46.82 32.64 13.90
N GLU A 113 -46.87 31.98 12.74
CA GLU A 113 -48.06 31.94 11.88
C GLU A 113 -49.25 31.27 12.58
N THR A 114 -49.02 30.13 13.27
CA THR A 114 -50.07 29.47 14.05
C THR A 114 -50.61 30.37 15.15
N ARG A 115 -49.74 31.04 15.92
CA ARG A 115 -50.18 31.97 16.98
C ARG A 115 -50.98 33.16 16.41
N ALA A 116 -50.53 33.75 15.31
CA ALA A 116 -51.23 34.86 14.67
C ALA A 116 -52.62 34.44 14.15
N GLU A 117 -52.72 33.25 13.57
CA GLU A 117 -53.99 32.67 13.11
C GLU A 117 -54.94 32.38 14.29
N GLU A 118 -54.43 31.82 15.38
CA GLU A 118 -55.19 31.58 16.62
C GLU A 118 -55.71 32.89 17.23
N GLU A 119 -54.87 33.91 17.32
CA GLU A 119 -55.28 35.25 17.79
C GLU A 119 -56.33 35.88 16.88
N ARG A 120 -56.19 35.75 15.54
CA ARG A 120 -57.19 36.28 14.60
C ARG A 120 -58.53 35.58 14.80
N ARG A 121 -58.54 34.24 14.89
CA ARG A 121 -59.75 33.45 15.16
C ARG A 121 -60.38 33.79 16.52
N ALA A 122 -59.57 34.04 17.54
CA ALA A 122 -60.07 34.45 18.85
C ALA A 122 -60.76 35.82 18.79
N LYS A 123 -60.19 36.80 18.07
CA LYS A 123 -60.79 38.12 17.86
C LYS A 123 -62.09 38.04 17.05
N GLU A 124 -62.13 37.26 15.98
CA GLU A 124 -63.34 37.02 15.18
C GLU A 124 -64.46 36.39 16.02
N ARG A 125 -64.14 35.41 16.88
CA ARG A 125 -65.12 34.80 17.81
C ARG A 125 -65.63 35.78 18.84
N ALA A 126 -64.79 36.68 19.36
CA ALA A 126 -65.21 37.70 20.30
C ALA A 126 -66.17 38.71 19.66
N GLN A 127 -65.90 39.12 18.41
CA GLN A 127 -66.75 40.07 17.66
C GLN A 127 -68.09 39.49 17.21
N ASN A 128 -68.19 38.17 17.00
CA ASN A 128 -69.42 37.51 16.56
C ASN A 128 -70.34 37.06 17.73
N ASN A 129 -69.91 37.24 18.98
CA ASN A 129 -70.65 36.86 20.18
C ASN A 129 -71.17 38.06 21.00
N ASP A 130 -70.94 39.29 20.53
CA ASP A 130 -71.56 40.56 20.99
C ASP A 130 -72.67 40.99 20.02
#